data_AF-A0A2X1KGZ9-F1
#
_entry.id   AF-A0A2X1KGZ9-F1
#
_cell.length_a   1.000
_cell.length_b   1.000
_cell.length_c   1.000
_cell.angle_alpha   90.00
_cell.angle_beta   90.00
_cell.angle_gamma   90.00
#
_symmetry.space_group_name_H-M   'P 1'
#
loop_
_entity.id
_entity.type
_entity.pdbx_description
1 polymer ?
#
loop_
_entity_poly.entity_id
_entity_poly.type
_entity_poly.pdbx_seq_one_letter_code
_entity_poly.pdbx_strand_id
1 'polypeptide(L)' 'MCRNLRTERSPEGTELLFARCSILQAARSAGIQAFDTVYSDANNEAGFLQEAAHIKQLGFDRQIADQPASD' A
#
# COMPACT_ATOMS: atom_id res chain seq x y z
N MET A 1 -7.52 -4.45 -6.90
CA MET A 1 -6.97 -5.80 -6.64
C MET A 1 -8.01 -6.75 -6.04
N CYS A 2 -8.65 -6.42 -4.90
CA CYS A 2 -9.58 -7.34 -4.20
C CYS A 2 -10.73 -7.87 -5.09
N ARG A 3 -11.34 -7.02 -5.94
CA ARG A 3 -12.38 -7.43 -6.90
C ARG A 3 -11.94 -8.56 -7.86
N ASN A 4 -10.69 -8.58 -8.28
CA ASN A 4 -10.16 -9.64 -9.17
C ASN A 4 -9.85 -10.92 -8.39
N LEU A 5 -9.46 -10.78 -7.12
CA LEU A 5 -9.19 -11.90 -6.22
C LEU A 5 -10.46 -12.46 -5.57
N ARG A 6 -11.64 -11.87 -5.86
CA ARG A 6 -12.92 -12.20 -5.22
C ARG A 6 -12.87 -12.10 -3.69
N THR A 7 -12.12 -11.11 -3.19
CA THR A 7 -12.04 -10.76 -1.77
C THR A 7 -12.61 -9.37 -1.53
N GLU A 8 -12.87 -9.06 -0.26
CA GLU A 8 -13.28 -7.73 0.20
C GLU A 8 -12.12 -7.06 0.94
N ARG A 9 -12.12 -5.72 0.95
CA ARG A 9 -11.13 -4.94 1.70
C ARG A 9 -11.38 -5.15 3.19
N SER A 10 -10.39 -5.69 3.91
CA SER A 10 -10.39 -5.63 5.38
C SER A 10 -9.64 -4.37 5.84
N PRO A 11 -9.94 -3.84 7.05
CA PRO A 11 -9.16 -2.75 7.64
C PRO A 11 -7.67 -3.09 7.76
N GLU A 12 -7.34 -4.35 8.01
CA GLU A 12 -5.98 -4.87 8.15
C GLU A 12 -5.30 -5.18 6.81
N GLY A 13 -6.06 -5.23 5.70
CA GLY A 13 -5.54 -5.50 4.35
C GLY A 13 -4.88 -6.87 4.17
N THR A 14 -5.19 -7.83 5.06
CA THR A 14 -4.52 -9.16 5.09
C THR A 14 -4.78 -9.96 3.81
N GLU A 15 -5.92 -9.75 3.16
CA GLU A 15 -6.27 -10.38 1.89
C GLU A 15 -5.30 -10.02 0.75
N LEU A 16 -4.56 -8.92 0.89
CA LEU A 16 -3.57 -8.46 -0.09
C LEU A 16 -2.14 -8.79 0.29
N LEU A 17 -1.87 -9.30 1.51
CA LEU A 17 -0.52 -9.47 2.03
C LEU A 17 0.35 -10.35 1.12
N PHE A 18 -0.18 -11.50 0.70
CA PHE A 18 0.55 -12.41 -0.19
C PHE A 18 0.89 -11.74 -1.54
N ALA A 19 -0.07 -11.03 -2.13
CA ALA A 19 0.13 -10.35 -3.39
C ALA A 19 1.15 -9.20 -3.28
N ARG A 20 1.06 -8.40 -2.20
CA ARG A 20 2.02 -7.32 -1.90
C ARG A 20 3.44 -7.86 -1.75
N CYS A 21 3.62 -8.87 -0.90
CA CYS A 21 4.94 -9.49 -0.71
C CYS A 21 5.49 -10.08 -2.01
N SER A 22 4.66 -10.73 -2.82
CA SER A 22 5.08 -11.33 -4.09
C SER A 22 5.57 -10.27 -5.10
N ILE A 23 4.85 -9.17 -5.24
CA ILE A 23 5.23 -8.06 -6.12
C ILE A 23 6.52 -7.41 -5.63
N LEU A 24 6.62 -7.15 -4.32
CA LEU A 24 7.79 -6.52 -3.74
C LEU A 24 9.05 -7.38 -3.95
N GLN A 25 8.95 -8.70 -3.71
CA GLN A 25 10.05 -9.62 -3.94
C GLN A 25 10.52 -9.60 -5.40
N ALA A 26 9.58 -9.64 -6.35
CA ALA A 26 9.90 -9.57 -7.77
C ALA A 26 10.60 -8.25 -8.13
N ALA A 27 10.06 -7.11 -7.68
CA ALA A 27 10.64 -5.79 -7.94
C ALA A 27 12.06 -5.66 -7.38
N ARG A 28 12.28 -6.12 -6.14
CA ARG A 28 13.60 -6.10 -5.51
C ARG A 28 14.59 -7.01 -6.21
N SER A 29 14.17 -8.21 -6.63
CA SER A 29 15.02 -9.11 -7.42
C SER A 29 15.44 -8.50 -8.77
N ALA A 30 14.61 -7.65 -9.36
CA ALA A 30 14.89 -6.96 -10.61
C ALA A 30 15.64 -5.62 -10.41
N GLY A 31 15.86 -5.19 -9.16
CA GLY A 31 16.46 -3.88 -8.86
C GLY A 31 15.56 -2.69 -9.18
N ILE A 32 14.24 -2.87 -9.18
CA ILE A 32 13.24 -1.85 -9.53
C ILE A 32 12.50 -1.38 -8.27
N GLN A 33 12.05 -0.12 -8.31
CA GLN A 33 11.20 0.46 -7.26
C GLN A 33 9.82 -0.19 -7.24
N ALA A 34 9.26 -0.35 -6.04
CA ALA A 34 7.95 -0.94 -5.81
C ALA A 34 7.09 0.03 -5.02
N PHE A 35 6.05 0.57 -5.65
CA PHE A 35 5.08 1.46 -5.02
C PHE A 35 3.81 0.69 -4.69
N ASP A 36 3.22 0.94 -3.52
CA ASP A 36 1.94 0.33 -3.13
C ASP A 36 0.74 1.18 -3.58
N THR A 37 -0.43 0.54 -3.64
CA THR A 37 -1.67 1.16 -4.12
C THR A 37 -2.20 2.26 -3.19
N VAL A 38 -2.95 3.19 -3.78
CA VAL A 38 -3.57 4.34 -3.10
C VAL A 38 -4.55 3.88 -2.00
N TYR A 39 -4.44 4.49 -0.83
CA TYR A 39 -5.43 4.40 0.25
C TYR A 39 -6.65 5.25 -0.12
N SER A 40 -7.83 4.64 -0.20
CA SER A 40 -9.01 5.25 -0.82
C SER A 40 -9.92 6.02 0.14
N ASP A 41 -9.75 5.86 1.46
CA ASP A 41 -10.60 6.52 2.46
C ASP A 41 -9.99 7.84 2.93
N ALA A 42 -10.33 8.93 2.22
CA ALA A 42 -9.80 10.27 2.51
C ALA A 42 -10.22 10.83 3.88
N ASN A 43 -11.26 10.26 4.51
CA ASN A 43 -11.76 10.73 5.80
C ASN A 43 -11.14 9.99 7.00
N ASN A 44 -10.34 8.95 6.74
CA ASN A 44 -9.74 8.12 7.78
C ASN A 44 -8.23 8.28 7.81
N GLU A 45 -7.78 9.40 8.38
CA GLU A 45 -6.36 9.73 8.55
C GLU A 45 -5.62 8.69 9.41
N ALA A 46 -6.26 8.18 10.47
CA ALA A 46 -5.66 7.16 11.33
C ALA A 46 -5.36 5.86 10.56
N GLY A 47 -6.29 5.42 9.72
CA GLY A 47 -6.11 4.25 8.85
C GLY A 47 -5.06 4.50 7.77
N PHE A 48 -5.00 5.71 7.20
CA PHE A 48 -3.94 6.09 6.27
C PHE A 48 -2.56 6.00 6.91
N LEU A 49 -2.37 6.54 8.13
CA LEU A 49 -1.09 6.51 8.84
C LEU A 49 -0.67 5.07 9.19
N GLN A 50 -1.62 4.23 9.61
CA GLN A 50 -1.35 2.81 9.89
C GLN A 50 -0.92 2.06 8.63
N GLU A 51 -1.63 2.24 7.52
CA GLU A 51 -1.28 1.63 6.24
C GLU A 51 0.08 2.13 5.74
N ALA A 52 0.35 3.44 5.84
CA ALA A 52 1.63 4.03 5.46
C ALA A 52 2.80 3.49 6.30
N ALA A 53 2.59 3.25 7.60
CA ALA A 53 3.57 2.60 8.45
C ALA A 53 3.79 1.13 8.05
N HIS A 54 2.71 0.40 7.78
CA HIS A 54 2.74 -1.00 7.39
C HIS A 54 3.49 -1.24 6.08
N ILE A 55 3.18 -0.48 5.02
CA ILE A 55 3.83 -0.63 3.71
C ILE A 55 5.32 -0.24 3.78
N LYS A 56 5.68 0.75 4.60
CA LYS A 56 7.08 1.13 4.85
C LYS A 56 7.83 0.00 5.55
N GLN A 57 7.20 -0.64 6.54
CA GLN A 57 7.79 -1.79 7.23
C GLN A 57 8.00 -2.97 6.28
N LEU A 58 7.07 -3.20 5.33
CA LEU A 58 7.24 -4.22 4.30
C LEU A 58 8.40 -3.89 3.34
N GLY A 59 8.74 -2.61 3.16
CA GLY A 59 9.85 -2.15 2.33
C GLY A 59 9.42 -1.60 0.97
N PHE A 60 8.15 -1.21 0.82
CA PHE A 60 7.68 -0.47 -0.35
C PHE A 60 8.26 0.96 -0.38
N ASP A 61 8.48 1.43 -1.59
CA ASP A 61 8.82 2.81 -1.87
C ASP A 61 7.56 3.67 -1.72
N ARG A 62 7.70 4.85 -1.09
CA ARG A 62 6.56 5.74 -0.90
C ARG A 62 6.23 6.44 -2.20
N GLN A 63 4.99 6.33 -2.65
CA GLN A 63 4.45 7.32 -3.57
C GLN A 63 4.01 8.51 -2.72
N ILE A 64 4.60 9.69 -2.95
CA ILE A 64 4.19 10.92 -2.28
C ILE A 64 2.74 11.16 -2.71
N ALA A 65 1.80 10.93 -1.79
CA ALA A 65 0.43 11.37 -1.99
C ALA A 65 0.46 12.89 -1.87
N ASP A 66 0.06 13.59 -2.93
CA ASP A 66 -0.14 15.03 -2.94
C ASP A 66 -1.17 15.42 -1.85
N GLN A 67 -0.68 15.69 -0.65
CA GLN A 67 -1.30 16.68 0.23
C GLN A 67 -0.88 18.03 -0.34
N PRO A 68 -1.80 18.96 -0.71
CA PRO A 68 -1.36 20.29 -1.10
C PRO A 68 -0.60 20.90 0.09
N ALA A 69 0.59 21.43 -0.20
CA ALA A 69 1.31 22.26 0.76
C ALA A 69 0.35 23.37 1.23
N SER A 70 -0.08 23.29 2.49
CA SER A 70 -0.62 24.44 3.19
C SER A 70 0.58 25.32 3.55
N ASP A 71 0.58 26.54 2.98
CA ASP A 71 1.54 27.66 3.08
C ASP A 71 2.65 27.57 4.15
#